data_AF-A0A954SVC1-F1
#
_entry.id   AF-A0A954SVC1-F1
#
_cell.length_a   1.000
_cell.length_b   1.000
_cell.length_c   1.000
_cell.angle_alpha   90.00
_cell.angle_beta   90.00
_cell.angle_gamma   90.00
#
_symmetry.space_group_name_H-M   'P 1'
#
loop_
_entity.id
_entity.type
_entity.pdbx_description
1 polymer ?
#
loop_
_entity_poly.entity_id
_entity_poly.type
_entity_poly.pdbx_seq_one_letter_code
_entity_poly.pdbx_strand_id
1 'polypeptide(L)'
;PKSQLVAAPPILTDATSAAGPVFTCLSPDGKSFYLSGIYAREGKKGDPVREGFWLDGQLWKVDLATRKAAPFFALDRAAVIASFDTRSGNAASSSLGGVQSYSALHGVAVDEHGHVFVADRLDKCVLVLDENAKIIRRVPVEYPDAVAVSSRTGALYVTTRFGCERSGQGKVGLVKFDDWRTDDEPSVALPNLAHTWYTDQYKHSYVVLCEKPESTNVWVAYTELPVHIYEDDGKQFKLLKDFQQISQQQGCSGFDRIVADRATDAVYVGDNHSTFWEVSDWKNPQFVKLPIKAASVAIDARGRYLYANPGGSVWQKHGVTRHHLDKQDVPAANVGETGTNVVTDRLWTEWCFTGNSDIGFDVAPTGDLAGLDQRGRLHFFQSTQRQAPWPSIELADVNASRVFGCVKFDAAGNLYIGCRDGKPSNVPPVFADDRFANQDSGSGCTKIVKYAPTGSRESRRLFAAAPQAPSAVYDVNFGSFDPSCVLHTPRFDVDDFGRIYYPTSIEPSVTIIDNAGNPILRFGTWGNRDSTGGLSGDLVPTSDIPLGLPNSVAVTDDYIYVADMVNLRILRIKKNFALAASAAAK
;
A
#
# COMPACT_ATOMS: atom_id res chain seq x y z
N PRO A 1 7.08 0.61 -25.34
CA PRO A 1 7.31 2.07 -25.16
C PRO A 1 6.22 2.67 -24.26
N LYS A 2 6.56 3.05 -23.03
CA LYS A 2 5.62 3.68 -22.08
C LYS A 2 5.10 4.98 -22.73
N SER A 3 3.79 5.14 -22.86
CA SER A 3 3.17 6.33 -23.47
C SER A 3 3.56 7.57 -22.67
N GLN A 4 4.45 8.40 -23.21
CA GLN A 4 4.82 9.66 -22.58
C GLN A 4 3.63 10.64 -22.65
N LEU A 5 3.42 11.41 -21.58
CA LEU A 5 2.38 12.45 -21.52
C LEU A 5 2.56 13.48 -22.66
N VAL A 6 3.82 13.85 -22.92
CA VAL A 6 4.27 14.71 -24.02
C VAL A 6 5.48 14.05 -24.68
N ALA A 7 5.47 13.95 -26.01
CA ALA A 7 6.55 13.37 -26.80
C ALA A 7 7.46 14.43 -27.44
N ALA A 8 6.96 15.65 -27.68
CA ALA A 8 7.70 16.68 -28.40
C ALA A 8 7.41 18.10 -27.84
N PRO A 9 8.38 18.76 -27.18
CA PRO A 9 9.60 18.14 -26.63
C PRO A 9 9.26 17.17 -25.48
N PRO A 10 10.07 16.13 -25.24
CA PRO A 10 9.81 15.21 -24.14
C PRO A 10 10.00 15.91 -22.79
N ILE A 11 9.23 15.48 -21.79
CA ILE A 11 9.49 15.80 -20.39
C ILE A 11 10.55 14.80 -19.90
N LEU A 12 11.75 15.28 -19.61
CA LEU A 12 12.79 14.46 -19.00
C LEU A 12 12.44 14.27 -17.52
N THR A 13 12.48 13.02 -17.05
CA THR A 13 12.03 12.64 -15.69
C THR A 13 13.19 12.29 -14.76
N ASP A 14 14.42 12.68 -15.10
CA ASP A 14 15.50 12.56 -14.12
C ASP A 14 15.26 13.57 -12.99
N ALA A 15 15.77 13.28 -11.78
CA ALA A 15 15.51 14.07 -10.57
C ALA A 15 15.96 15.54 -10.66
N THR A 16 16.62 15.92 -11.75
CA THR A 16 17.20 17.25 -11.99
C THR A 16 16.52 18.04 -13.11
N SER A 17 15.64 17.44 -13.91
CA SER A 17 15.17 18.05 -15.17
C SER A 17 13.75 18.60 -15.18
N ALA A 18 12.81 18.04 -14.40
CA ALA A 18 11.42 18.52 -14.36
C ALA A 18 10.85 18.64 -12.94
N ALA A 19 9.99 19.64 -12.77
CA ALA A 19 9.48 20.09 -11.48
C ALA A 19 8.04 20.60 -11.54
N GLY A 20 7.45 20.78 -10.34
CA GLY A 20 6.09 21.29 -10.19
C GLY A 20 5.02 20.21 -10.32
N PRO A 21 3.77 20.51 -9.93
CA PRO A 21 2.66 19.57 -10.07
C PRO A 21 2.26 19.41 -11.54
N VAL A 22 1.59 18.31 -11.88
CA VAL A 22 1.09 18.09 -13.25
C VAL A 22 -0.42 18.28 -13.23
N PHE A 23 -0.91 19.30 -13.94
CA PHE A 23 -2.33 19.50 -14.16
C PHE A 23 -2.66 19.40 -15.64
N THR A 24 -3.79 18.76 -15.96
CA THR A 24 -4.25 18.62 -17.34
C THR A 24 -5.77 18.78 -17.45
N CYS A 25 -6.24 19.39 -18.55
CA CYS A 25 -7.66 19.43 -18.89
C CYS A 25 -7.83 19.28 -20.41
N LEU A 26 -8.78 18.44 -20.85
CA LEU A 26 -9.07 18.27 -22.28
C LEU A 26 -9.66 19.55 -22.87
N SER A 27 -9.33 19.85 -24.12
CA SER A 27 -10.06 20.86 -24.88
C SER A 27 -11.48 20.36 -25.22
N PRO A 28 -12.46 21.25 -25.46
CA PRO A 28 -13.85 20.86 -25.73
C PRO A 28 -14.00 19.94 -26.95
N ASP A 29 -13.12 20.07 -27.93
CA ASP A 29 -13.10 19.23 -29.13
C ASP A 29 -12.46 17.84 -28.93
N GLY A 30 -11.89 17.58 -27.75
CA GLY A 30 -11.21 16.33 -27.42
C GLY A 30 -9.97 16.02 -28.28
N LYS A 31 -9.40 17.00 -29.00
CA LYS A 31 -8.21 16.81 -29.85
C LYS A 31 -6.91 17.23 -29.18
N SER A 32 -7.00 18.05 -28.14
CA SER A 32 -5.85 18.51 -27.36
C SER A 32 -6.15 18.48 -25.87
N PHE A 33 -5.12 18.67 -25.05
CA PHE A 33 -5.28 18.99 -23.64
C PHE A 33 -4.37 20.17 -23.29
N TYR A 34 -4.81 20.97 -22.33
CA TYR A 34 -3.96 21.96 -21.69
C TYR A 34 -3.14 21.31 -20.58
N LEU A 35 -1.91 21.77 -20.41
CA LEU A 35 -0.94 21.29 -19.43
C LEU A 35 -0.34 22.48 -18.69
N SER A 36 -0.30 22.42 -17.37
CA SER A 36 0.24 23.46 -16.49
C SER A 36 0.90 22.85 -15.25
N GLY A 37 1.54 23.69 -14.43
CA GLY A 37 2.22 23.29 -13.21
C GLY A 37 3.68 22.89 -13.39
N ILE A 38 4.02 22.35 -14.56
CA ILE A 38 5.36 21.81 -14.82
C ILE A 38 6.36 22.90 -15.22
N TYR A 39 7.63 22.70 -14.86
CA TYR A 39 8.75 23.53 -15.32
C TYR A 39 10.07 22.76 -15.23
N ALA A 40 11.08 23.17 -16.01
CA ALA A 40 12.41 22.58 -15.95
C ALA A 40 13.30 23.26 -14.89
N ARG A 41 14.24 22.51 -14.35
CA ARG A 41 15.19 22.97 -13.33
C ARG A 41 16.63 22.98 -13.84
N GLU A 42 17.46 23.84 -13.26
CA GLU A 42 18.90 23.88 -13.46
C GLU A 42 19.67 24.02 -12.14
N GLY A 43 20.96 23.67 -12.20
CA GLY A 43 21.87 23.76 -11.07
C GLY A 43 21.59 22.76 -9.93
N LYS A 44 22.47 22.73 -8.93
CA LYS A 44 22.38 21.79 -7.80
C LYS A 44 21.18 22.05 -6.88
N LYS A 45 20.70 23.30 -6.81
CA LYS A 45 19.55 23.70 -6.01
C LYS A 45 18.21 23.44 -6.71
N GLY A 46 18.23 23.17 -8.03
CA GLY A 46 17.03 22.97 -8.81
C GLY A 46 16.24 24.26 -9.05
N ASP A 47 16.93 25.34 -9.39
CA ASP A 47 16.30 26.63 -9.73
C ASP A 47 15.51 26.49 -11.04
N PRO A 48 14.36 27.17 -11.21
CA PRO A 48 13.65 27.17 -12.49
C PRO A 48 14.52 27.73 -13.61
N VAL A 49 14.57 27.04 -14.75
CA VAL A 49 15.29 27.53 -15.93
C VAL A 49 14.71 28.86 -16.43
N ARG A 50 15.57 29.72 -16.98
CA ARG A 50 15.16 31.01 -17.56
C ARG A 50 14.94 30.98 -19.07
N GLU A 51 15.46 29.95 -19.73
CA GLU A 51 15.40 29.76 -21.18
C GLU A 51 15.04 28.32 -21.53
N GLY A 52 14.62 28.09 -22.77
CA GLY A 52 14.13 26.80 -23.23
C GLY A 52 12.61 26.72 -23.27
N PHE A 53 12.09 25.49 -23.28
CA PHE A 53 10.68 25.22 -23.58
C PHE A 53 9.80 25.05 -22.34
N TRP A 54 10.33 24.42 -21.29
CA TRP A 54 9.59 24.12 -20.05
C TRP A 54 9.86 25.22 -19.01
N LEU A 55 9.37 26.44 -19.26
CA LEU A 55 9.54 27.56 -18.32
C LEU A 55 8.39 27.59 -17.31
N ASP A 56 8.68 27.97 -16.07
CA ASP A 56 7.62 28.24 -15.10
C ASP A 56 6.79 29.48 -15.53
N GLY A 57 5.52 29.53 -15.14
CA GLY A 57 4.57 30.55 -15.53
C GLY A 57 4.00 30.35 -16.93
N GLN A 58 4.12 29.16 -17.51
CA GLN A 58 3.58 28.83 -18.82
C GLN A 58 2.45 27.80 -18.74
N LEU A 59 1.53 27.94 -19.69
CA LEU A 59 0.45 27.02 -19.97
C LEU A 59 0.68 26.50 -21.39
N TRP A 60 0.71 25.19 -21.56
CA TRP A 60 0.89 24.54 -22.86
C TRP A 60 -0.41 23.95 -23.36
N LYS A 61 -0.58 23.91 -24.68
CA LYS A 61 -1.59 23.12 -25.37
C LYS A 61 -0.90 21.95 -26.06
N VAL A 62 -1.38 20.74 -25.81
CA VAL A 62 -0.76 19.49 -26.27
C VAL A 62 -1.71 18.75 -27.16
N ASP A 63 -1.28 18.46 -28.39
CA ASP A 63 -2.04 17.62 -29.32
C ASP A 63 -2.10 16.17 -28.80
N LEU A 64 -3.29 15.57 -28.74
CA LEU A 64 -3.45 14.22 -28.18
C LEU A 64 -2.91 13.12 -29.09
N ALA A 65 -2.97 13.32 -30.42
CA ALA A 65 -2.54 12.32 -31.39
C ALA A 65 -1.02 12.28 -31.50
N THR A 66 -0.37 13.43 -31.60
CA THR A 66 1.08 13.54 -31.79
C THR A 66 1.84 13.72 -30.48
N ARG A 67 1.14 14.03 -29.37
CA ARG A 67 1.75 14.37 -28.07
C ARG A 67 2.73 15.54 -28.17
N LYS A 68 2.49 16.47 -29.11
CA LYS A 68 3.32 17.66 -29.32
C LYS A 68 2.76 18.80 -28.48
N ALA A 69 3.60 19.37 -27.63
CA ALA A 69 3.26 20.55 -26.84
C ALA A 69 3.61 21.84 -27.61
N ALA A 70 2.80 22.87 -27.42
CA ALA A 70 3.08 24.23 -27.83
C ALA A 70 2.71 25.20 -26.69
N PRO A 71 3.50 26.25 -26.40
CA PRO A 71 3.08 27.28 -25.47
C PRO A 71 1.76 27.91 -25.94
N PHE A 72 0.79 28.00 -25.04
CA PHE A 72 -0.50 28.63 -25.28
C PHE A 72 -0.54 30.00 -24.60
N PHE A 73 -0.13 30.08 -23.34
CA PHE A 73 -0.07 31.31 -22.55
C PHE A 73 1.19 31.34 -21.69
N ALA A 74 1.67 32.54 -21.37
CA ALA A 74 2.77 32.75 -20.46
C ALA A 74 2.56 34.03 -19.64
N LEU A 75 2.89 33.96 -18.36
CA LEU A 75 3.05 35.14 -17.51
C LEU A 75 4.25 35.97 -17.98
N ASP A 76 4.33 37.22 -17.49
CA ASP A 76 5.53 38.02 -17.68
C ASP A 76 6.73 37.31 -17.05
N ARG A 77 7.70 36.95 -17.90
CA ARG A 77 8.92 36.23 -17.50
C ARG A 77 9.70 36.97 -16.41
N ALA A 78 9.66 38.31 -16.39
CA ALA A 78 10.34 39.10 -15.38
C ALA A 78 9.72 38.96 -13.98
N ALA A 79 8.40 38.69 -13.92
CA ALA A 79 7.68 38.50 -12.67
C ALA A 79 7.86 37.08 -12.08
N VAL A 80 8.18 36.08 -12.91
CA VAL A 80 8.36 34.70 -12.45
C VAL A 80 9.61 34.56 -11.59
N ILE A 81 9.40 34.04 -10.39
CA ILE A 81 10.42 33.80 -9.35
C ILE A 81 11.40 32.73 -9.84
N ALA A 82 12.71 32.98 -9.81
CA ALA A 82 13.68 32.01 -10.32
C ALA A 82 14.83 31.62 -9.41
N SER A 83 14.71 31.87 -8.11
CA SER A 83 15.56 31.13 -7.19
C SER A 83 14.68 30.29 -6.28
N PHE A 84 15.13 29.06 -6.02
CA PHE A 84 14.53 28.20 -5.04
C PHE A 84 14.55 28.88 -3.66
N ASP A 85 15.60 29.64 -3.33
CA ASP A 85 15.71 30.36 -2.06
C ASP A 85 14.55 31.37 -1.86
N THR A 86 14.16 32.13 -2.89
CA THR A 86 13.04 33.08 -2.84
C THR A 86 11.68 32.38 -2.84
N ARG A 87 11.58 31.19 -3.45
CA ARG A 87 10.41 30.30 -3.31
C ARG A 87 10.33 29.69 -1.91
N SER A 88 11.49 29.44 -1.28
CA SER A 88 11.65 28.63 -0.06
C SER A 88 11.34 29.32 1.26
N GLY A 89 10.80 30.54 1.22
CA GLY A 89 10.34 31.24 2.42
C GLY A 89 9.34 30.40 3.22
N ASN A 90 9.18 30.70 4.52
CA ASN A 90 8.07 30.13 5.28
C ASN A 90 6.74 30.40 4.55
N ALA A 91 5.70 29.60 4.76
CA ALA A 91 4.46 29.70 3.98
C ALA A 91 3.81 31.10 4.02
N ALA A 92 4.11 31.89 5.06
CA ALA A 92 3.64 33.27 5.21
C ALA A 92 4.46 34.31 4.42
N SER A 93 5.67 33.97 3.95
CA SER A 93 6.56 34.84 3.18
C SER A 93 6.83 34.38 1.74
N SER A 94 6.40 33.18 1.35
CA SER A 94 6.48 32.70 -0.04
C SER A 94 5.36 33.31 -0.89
N SER A 95 5.72 33.97 -1.99
CA SER A 95 4.76 34.53 -2.96
C SER A 95 3.95 33.46 -3.70
N LEU A 96 4.37 32.19 -3.68
CA LEU A 96 3.59 31.06 -4.20
C LEU A 96 2.84 30.29 -3.11
N GLY A 97 2.93 30.70 -1.85
CA GLY A 97 2.32 30.01 -0.70
C GLY A 97 3.03 28.72 -0.27
N GLY A 98 4.22 28.42 -0.78
CA GLY A 98 4.98 27.20 -0.44
C GLY A 98 6.20 26.95 -1.34
N VAL A 99 6.90 25.83 -1.11
CA VAL A 99 8.27 25.62 -1.62
C VAL A 99 8.49 24.37 -2.47
N GLN A 100 7.73 23.29 -2.24
CA GLN A 100 7.83 22.02 -2.98
C GLN A 100 6.52 21.76 -3.71
N SER A 101 6.54 21.23 -4.92
CA SER A 101 5.30 21.00 -5.68
C SER A 101 4.49 22.28 -5.95
N TYR A 102 5.17 23.44 -6.00
CA TYR A 102 4.58 24.72 -6.39
C TYR A 102 5.30 25.33 -7.58
N SER A 103 4.51 26.00 -8.41
CA SER A 103 4.87 26.73 -9.63
C SER A 103 3.97 27.96 -9.74
N ALA A 104 4.24 28.85 -10.69
CA ALA A 104 3.46 30.08 -10.83
C ALA A 104 2.03 29.81 -11.32
N LEU A 105 1.84 28.85 -12.25
CA LEU A 105 0.53 28.44 -12.75
C LEU A 105 0.24 26.98 -12.36
N HIS A 106 -0.90 26.73 -11.73
CA HIS A 106 -1.33 25.39 -11.29
C HIS A 106 -2.53 24.89 -12.11
N GLY A 107 -3.61 24.45 -11.45
CA GLY A 107 -4.76 23.81 -12.06
C GLY A 107 -5.31 24.54 -13.27
N VAL A 108 -5.75 23.75 -14.24
CA VAL A 108 -6.38 24.23 -15.46
C VAL A 108 -7.75 23.57 -15.62
N ALA A 109 -8.75 24.35 -16.00
CA ALA A 109 -10.07 23.88 -16.43
C ALA A 109 -10.47 24.59 -17.73
N VAL A 110 -11.42 24.00 -18.46
CA VAL A 110 -11.92 24.56 -19.71
C VAL A 110 -13.44 24.42 -19.73
N ASP A 111 -14.15 25.47 -20.11
CA ASP A 111 -15.60 25.40 -20.32
C ASP A 111 -15.96 24.95 -21.73
N GLU A 112 -17.25 24.75 -22.00
CA GLU A 112 -17.75 24.32 -23.31
C GLU A 112 -17.55 25.35 -24.44
N HIS A 113 -17.30 26.61 -24.08
CA HIS A 113 -17.01 27.70 -25.03
C HIS A 113 -15.52 27.83 -25.33
N GLY A 114 -14.67 27.04 -24.68
CA GLY A 114 -13.22 27.07 -24.88
C GLY A 114 -12.49 28.12 -24.04
N HIS A 115 -13.15 28.76 -23.07
CA HIS A 115 -12.44 29.61 -22.11
C HIS A 115 -11.56 28.74 -21.21
N VAL A 116 -10.33 29.17 -21.01
CA VAL A 116 -9.34 28.43 -20.20
C VAL A 116 -9.14 29.13 -18.87
N PHE A 117 -9.46 28.42 -17.79
CA PHE A 117 -9.33 28.85 -16.41
C PHE A 117 -8.02 28.30 -15.86
N VAL A 118 -7.10 29.15 -15.42
CA VAL A 118 -5.82 28.71 -14.85
C VAL A 118 -5.57 29.35 -13.49
N ALA A 119 -5.24 28.52 -12.51
CA ALA A 119 -4.86 28.95 -11.17
C ALA A 119 -3.50 29.66 -11.21
N ASP A 120 -3.52 30.99 -11.13
CA ASP A 120 -2.33 31.82 -11.04
C ASP A 120 -2.00 32.10 -9.57
N ARG A 121 -1.00 31.37 -9.08
CA ARG A 121 -0.54 31.48 -7.70
C ARG A 121 0.28 32.72 -7.45
N LEU A 122 0.98 33.20 -8.48
CA LEU A 122 1.84 34.36 -8.39
C LEU A 122 0.99 35.64 -8.23
N ASP A 123 -0.04 35.78 -9.06
CA ASP A 123 -0.94 36.93 -9.05
C ASP A 123 -2.18 36.72 -8.14
N LYS A 124 -2.26 35.60 -7.41
CA LYS A 124 -3.36 35.26 -6.48
C LYS A 124 -4.74 35.36 -7.13
N CYS A 125 -4.93 34.70 -8.26
CA CYS A 125 -6.20 34.70 -8.97
C CYS A 125 -6.41 33.43 -9.80
N VAL A 126 -7.63 33.21 -10.27
CA VAL A 126 -7.86 32.39 -11.46
C VAL A 126 -7.88 33.34 -12.66
N LEU A 127 -6.95 33.13 -13.59
CA LEU A 127 -6.99 33.76 -14.89
C LEU A 127 -8.01 33.06 -15.76
N VAL A 128 -8.84 33.83 -16.46
CA VAL A 128 -9.72 33.32 -17.52
C VAL A 128 -9.18 33.85 -18.84
N LEU A 129 -8.85 32.92 -19.73
CA LEU A 129 -8.30 33.19 -21.06
C LEU A 129 -9.35 32.84 -22.12
N ASP A 130 -9.38 33.59 -23.22
CA ASP A 130 -10.10 33.18 -24.42
C ASP A 130 -9.32 32.15 -25.24
N GLU A 131 -9.91 31.70 -26.36
CA GLU A 131 -9.31 30.74 -27.29
C GLU A 131 -7.96 31.20 -27.91
N ASN A 132 -7.67 32.50 -27.85
CA ASN A 132 -6.45 33.14 -28.36
C ASN A 132 -5.46 33.47 -27.23
N ALA A 133 -5.66 32.89 -26.04
CA ALA A 133 -4.86 33.12 -24.85
C ALA A 133 -4.86 34.57 -24.33
N LYS A 134 -5.88 35.37 -24.68
CA LYS A 134 -6.04 36.71 -24.12
C LYS A 134 -6.74 36.62 -22.77
N ILE A 135 -6.21 37.32 -21.77
CA ILE A 135 -6.87 37.46 -20.47
C ILE A 135 -8.17 38.25 -20.63
N ILE A 136 -9.30 37.62 -20.29
CA ILE A 136 -10.63 38.24 -20.30
C ILE A 136 -11.17 38.51 -18.90
N ARG A 137 -10.68 37.77 -17.88
CA ARG A 137 -11.04 37.99 -16.47
C ARG A 137 -9.91 37.53 -15.55
N ARG A 138 -9.82 38.18 -14.39
CA ARG A 138 -9.04 37.74 -13.23
C ARG A 138 -10.00 37.62 -12.06
N VAL A 139 -10.20 36.41 -11.55
CA VAL A 139 -11.06 36.16 -10.37
C VAL A 139 -10.16 36.07 -9.14
N PRO A 140 -10.20 37.03 -8.20
CA PRO A 140 -9.31 37.02 -7.03
C PRO A 140 -9.48 35.77 -6.17
N VAL A 141 -8.37 35.12 -5.80
CA VAL A 141 -8.37 33.99 -4.86
C VAL A 141 -6.95 33.76 -4.32
N GLU A 142 -6.81 33.65 -3.00
CA GLU A 142 -5.50 33.37 -2.42
C GLU A 142 -5.11 31.89 -2.56
N TYR A 143 -3.88 31.67 -3.02
CA TYR A 143 -3.24 30.34 -3.14
C TYR A 143 -4.03 29.29 -3.94
N PRO A 144 -4.55 29.61 -5.14
CA PRO A 144 -5.32 28.68 -5.94
C PRO A 144 -4.47 27.48 -6.36
N ASP A 145 -5.01 26.26 -6.31
CA ASP A 145 -4.27 25.04 -6.59
C ASP A 145 -4.93 24.23 -7.70
N ALA A 146 -6.17 23.76 -7.53
CA ALA A 146 -6.97 23.16 -8.60
C ALA A 146 -8.24 23.97 -8.86
N VAL A 147 -8.74 23.92 -10.09
CA VAL A 147 -9.92 24.66 -10.53
C VAL A 147 -10.85 23.75 -11.31
N ALA A 148 -12.15 23.92 -11.12
CA ALA A 148 -13.20 23.35 -11.95
C ALA A 148 -14.30 24.39 -12.18
N VAL A 149 -14.92 24.33 -13.36
CA VAL A 149 -16.00 25.24 -13.76
C VAL A 149 -17.25 24.42 -14.08
N SER A 150 -18.40 24.86 -13.60
CA SER A 150 -19.69 24.27 -13.96
C SER A 150 -20.11 24.79 -15.33
N SER A 151 -20.32 23.88 -16.29
CA SER A 151 -20.90 24.23 -17.59
C SER A 151 -22.35 24.69 -17.45
N ARG A 152 -23.09 24.14 -16.47
CA ARG A 152 -24.49 24.50 -16.25
C ARG A 152 -24.68 25.92 -15.74
N THR A 153 -23.88 26.36 -14.76
CA THR A 153 -24.14 27.62 -14.05
C THR A 153 -23.06 28.67 -14.26
N GLY A 154 -21.86 28.29 -14.70
CA GLY A 154 -20.69 29.17 -14.64
C GLY A 154 -20.10 29.32 -13.23
N ALA A 155 -20.54 28.51 -12.26
CA ALA A 155 -19.92 28.50 -10.94
C ALA A 155 -18.48 27.99 -11.03
N LEU A 156 -17.59 28.63 -10.29
CA LEU A 156 -16.18 28.28 -10.22
C LEU A 156 -15.87 27.66 -8.86
N TYR A 157 -15.24 26.49 -8.87
CA TYR A 157 -14.81 25.77 -7.69
C TYR A 157 -13.29 25.73 -7.69
N VAL A 158 -12.67 26.27 -6.65
CA VAL A 158 -11.21 26.38 -6.57
C VAL A 158 -10.75 25.78 -5.25
N THR A 159 -9.87 24.79 -5.32
CA THR A 159 -9.13 24.38 -4.13
C THR A 159 -8.02 25.38 -3.86
N THR A 160 -7.84 25.73 -2.59
CA THR A 160 -6.73 26.57 -2.15
C THR A 160 -5.74 25.71 -1.39
N ARG A 161 -4.45 26.00 -1.52
CA ARG A 161 -3.41 25.23 -0.83
C ARG A 161 -2.23 26.10 -0.50
N PHE A 162 -1.79 26.09 0.75
CA PHE A 162 -0.54 26.74 1.18
C PHE A 162 0.19 25.87 2.19
N GLY A 163 1.49 26.10 2.35
CA GLY A 163 2.33 25.39 3.30
C GLY A 163 3.61 24.82 2.69
N CYS A 164 4.40 24.16 3.53
CA CYS A 164 5.60 23.44 3.14
C CYS A 164 5.44 21.94 3.41
N GLU A 165 5.50 21.15 2.35
CA GLU A 165 5.40 19.68 2.38
C GLU A 165 6.51 19.03 3.22
N ARG A 166 7.67 19.69 3.35
CA ARG A 166 8.78 19.20 4.22
C ARG A 166 8.53 19.39 5.70
N SER A 167 7.86 20.47 6.10
CA SER A 167 7.52 20.70 7.51
C SER A 167 6.18 20.09 7.89
N GLY A 168 5.37 19.69 6.90
CA GLY A 168 3.99 19.24 7.08
C GLY A 168 3.05 20.33 7.60
N GLN A 169 3.48 21.59 7.55
CA GLN A 169 2.72 22.73 8.01
C GLN A 169 2.08 23.43 6.80
N GLY A 170 0.82 23.12 6.57
CA GLY A 170 0.03 23.68 5.47
C GLY A 170 -1.41 23.20 5.52
N LYS A 171 -2.26 23.84 4.73
CA LYS A 171 -3.69 23.53 4.66
C LYS A 171 -4.20 23.53 3.24
N VAL A 172 -5.23 22.72 3.02
CA VAL A 172 -6.05 22.70 1.82
C VAL A 172 -7.44 23.22 2.16
N GLY A 173 -8.00 24.05 1.29
CA GLY A 173 -9.37 24.54 1.37
C GLY A 173 -10.10 24.41 0.04
N LEU A 174 -11.39 24.76 0.05
CA LEU A 174 -12.26 24.86 -1.13
C LEU A 174 -13.03 26.16 -1.07
N VAL A 175 -13.09 26.88 -2.18
CA VAL A 175 -13.94 28.06 -2.35
C VAL A 175 -14.83 27.91 -3.57
N LYS A 176 -15.99 28.57 -3.54
CA LYS A 176 -16.96 28.65 -4.63
C LYS A 176 -17.19 30.11 -5.01
N PHE A 177 -17.28 30.38 -6.30
CA PHE A 177 -17.88 31.59 -6.87
C PHE A 177 -19.13 31.15 -7.63
N ASP A 178 -20.24 31.87 -7.51
CA ASP A 178 -21.51 31.47 -8.11
C ASP A 178 -21.51 31.74 -9.63
N ASP A 179 -20.85 32.80 -10.07
CA ASP A 179 -20.57 33.10 -11.48
C ASP A 179 -19.19 33.75 -11.66
N TRP A 180 -18.28 33.05 -12.35
CA TRP A 180 -16.93 33.56 -12.62
C TRP A 180 -16.90 34.90 -13.36
N ARG A 181 -17.98 35.24 -14.08
CA ARG A 181 -18.07 36.46 -14.90
C ARG A 181 -18.19 37.71 -14.06
N THR A 182 -18.86 37.62 -12.91
CA THR A 182 -19.26 38.76 -12.09
C THR A 182 -18.63 38.78 -10.72
N ASP A 183 -18.34 37.61 -10.16
CA ASP A 183 -17.96 37.52 -8.75
C ASP A 183 -16.47 37.87 -8.58
N ASP A 184 -16.17 38.68 -7.56
CA ASP A 184 -14.80 38.96 -7.10
C ASP A 184 -14.48 38.29 -5.76
N GLU A 185 -15.50 37.78 -5.06
CA GLU A 185 -15.39 37.17 -3.74
C GLU A 185 -16.14 35.84 -3.71
N PRO A 186 -15.67 34.84 -2.95
CA PRO A 186 -16.32 33.54 -2.91
C PRO A 186 -17.65 33.59 -2.15
N SER A 187 -18.68 32.94 -2.71
CA SER A 187 -20.01 32.77 -2.07
C SER A 187 -19.97 31.75 -0.93
N VAL A 188 -19.09 30.75 -1.02
CA VAL A 188 -18.89 29.70 0.00
C VAL A 188 -17.41 29.40 0.14
N ALA A 189 -16.93 29.24 1.38
CA ALA A 189 -15.53 28.89 1.67
C ALA A 189 -15.42 27.83 2.78
N LEU A 190 -14.60 26.80 2.53
CA LEU A 190 -14.18 25.76 3.47
C LEU A 190 -12.65 25.80 3.60
N PRO A 191 -12.08 26.68 4.45
CA PRO A 191 -10.64 26.96 4.45
C PRO A 191 -9.77 25.88 5.12
N ASN A 192 -10.37 24.89 5.80
CA ASN A 192 -9.65 23.88 6.59
C ASN A 192 -10.12 22.45 6.24
N LEU A 193 -10.10 22.09 4.96
CA LEU A 193 -10.48 20.75 4.52
C LEU A 193 -9.49 19.69 4.97
N ALA A 194 -8.19 19.99 4.88
CA ALA A 194 -7.14 19.04 5.20
C ALA A 194 -5.85 19.76 5.62
N HIS A 195 -5.02 19.05 6.37
CA HIS A 195 -3.62 19.41 6.53
C HIS A 195 -2.79 18.83 5.38
N THR A 196 -1.76 19.55 4.95
CA THR A 196 -0.88 19.07 3.88
C THR A 196 0.04 17.92 4.29
N TRP A 197 0.34 17.79 5.60
CA TRP A 197 1.25 16.78 6.18
C TRP A 197 2.60 16.65 5.46
N TYR A 198 3.45 15.75 5.95
CA TYR A 198 4.70 15.45 5.27
C TYR A 198 4.40 14.68 3.98
N THR A 199 4.71 15.25 2.82
CA THR A 199 4.46 14.61 1.52
C THR A 199 5.64 14.78 0.56
N ASP A 200 5.69 13.94 -0.46
CA ASP A 200 6.71 13.98 -1.51
C ASP A 200 6.54 15.14 -2.51
N GLN A 201 7.41 15.20 -3.51
CA GLN A 201 7.31 16.19 -4.59
C GLN A 201 6.10 15.92 -5.52
N TYR A 202 5.70 16.95 -6.28
CA TYR A 202 4.67 16.93 -7.33
C TYR A 202 3.21 16.77 -6.83
N LYS A 203 3.01 16.88 -5.51
CA LYS A 203 1.71 16.78 -4.87
C LYS A 203 0.84 18.02 -5.10
N HIS A 204 -0.45 17.80 -5.26
CA HIS A 204 -1.45 18.84 -5.47
C HIS A 204 -2.82 18.36 -4.97
N SER A 205 -3.75 19.29 -4.87
CA SER A 205 -5.17 19.01 -4.65
C SER A 205 -5.91 18.77 -5.97
N TYR A 206 -7.08 18.16 -5.87
CA TYR A 206 -7.96 17.86 -6.99
C TYR A 206 -9.35 18.38 -6.67
N VAL A 207 -10.02 18.92 -7.69
CA VAL A 207 -11.45 19.19 -7.66
C VAL A 207 -12.08 18.71 -8.95
N VAL A 208 -13.18 17.96 -8.83
CA VAL A 208 -13.94 17.43 -9.97
C VAL A 208 -15.42 17.58 -9.69
N LEU A 209 -16.18 17.94 -10.72
CA LEU A 209 -17.62 18.13 -10.64
C LEU A 209 -18.35 16.94 -11.24
N CYS A 210 -19.37 16.45 -10.54
CA CYS A 210 -20.38 15.57 -11.09
C CYS A 210 -21.72 16.31 -11.07
N GLU A 211 -22.07 16.88 -12.21
CA GLU A 211 -23.29 17.67 -12.38
C GLU A 211 -24.55 16.78 -12.39
N LYS A 212 -25.55 17.19 -11.61
CA LYS A 212 -26.93 16.67 -11.64
C LYS A 212 -27.85 17.77 -12.19
N PRO A 213 -29.09 17.50 -12.63
CA PRO A 213 -29.97 18.53 -13.19
C PRO A 213 -30.14 19.79 -12.32
N GLU A 214 -30.18 19.65 -10.99
CA GLU A 214 -30.47 20.75 -10.05
C GLU A 214 -29.36 21.01 -9.03
N SER A 215 -28.31 20.18 -8.97
CA SER A 215 -27.23 20.31 -8.00
C SER A 215 -25.91 19.76 -8.54
N THR A 216 -24.81 19.98 -7.84
CA THR A 216 -23.48 19.49 -8.27
C THR A 216 -22.84 18.75 -7.12
N ASN A 217 -22.38 17.52 -7.38
CA ASN A 217 -21.48 16.86 -6.44
C ASN A 217 -20.05 17.32 -6.72
N VAL A 218 -19.43 17.95 -5.73
CA VAL A 218 -18.05 18.44 -5.78
C VAL A 218 -17.16 17.44 -5.05
N TRP A 219 -16.33 16.75 -5.82
CA TRP A 219 -15.29 15.87 -5.29
C TRP A 219 -14.04 16.69 -5.04
N VAL A 220 -13.51 16.63 -3.82
CA VAL A 220 -12.24 17.26 -3.48
C VAL A 220 -11.30 16.21 -2.91
N ALA A 221 -10.06 16.21 -3.38
CA ALA A 221 -9.02 15.36 -2.84
C ALA A 221 -7.72 16.14 -2.64
N TYR A 222 -6.87 15.66 -1.74
CA TYR A 222 -5.49 16.10 -1.64
C TYR A 222 -4.58 14.88 -1.59
N THR A 223 -3.64 14.78 -2.53
CA THR A 223 -2.79 13.60 -2.70
C THR A 223 -3.63 12.31 -2.83
N GLU A 224 -3.53 11.38 -1.89
CA GLU A 224 -4.33 10.16 -1.82
C GLU A 224 -5.53 10.31 -0.86
N LEU A 225 -5.37 11.05 0.26
CA LEU A 225 -6.41 11.35 1.24
C LEU A 225 -6.16 12.73 1.89
N PRO A 226 -7.23 13.45 2.30
CA PRO A 226 -8.63 13.04 2.27
C PRO A 226 -9.24 13.09 0.87
N VAL A 227 -10.33 12.34 0.71
CA VAL A 227 -11.29 12.51 -0.39
C VAL A 227 -12.63 12.85 0.23
N HIS A 228 -13.24 13.97 -0.16
CA HIS A 228 -14.56 14.39 0.28
C HIS A 228 -15.49 14.55 -0.93
N ILE A 229 -16.77 14.27 -0.71
CA ILE A 229 -17.84 14.59 -1.66
C ILE A 229 -18.77 15.58 -0.97
N TYR A 230 -18.94 16.76 -1.57
CA TYR A 230 -19.95 17.74 -1.16
C TYR A 230 -21.07 17.78 -2.20
N GLU A 231 -22.30 17.94 -1.77
CA GLU A 231 -23.39 18.43 -2.62
C GLU A 231 -23.45 19.94 -2.50
N ASP A 232 -23.36 20.63 -3.64
CA ASP A 232 -23.66 22.05 -3.77
C ASP A 232 -25.08 22.22 -4.30
N ASP A 233 -25.93 22.79 -3.47
CA ASP A 233 -27.33 23.13 -3.76
C ASP A 233 -27.51 24.58 -4.25
N GLY A 234 -26.40 25.28 -4.50
CA GLY A 234 -26.38 26.69 -4.86
C GLY A 234 -26.09 27.62 -3.69
N LYS A 235 -26.33 27.19 -2.44
CA LYS A 235 -26.18 28.05 -1.24
C LYS A 235 -25.07 27.61 -0.31
N GLN A 236 -24.81 26.31 -0.23
CA GLN A 236 -23.84 25.75 0.71
C GLN A 236 -23.26 24.44 0.19
N PHE A 237 -22.13 24.04 0.79
CA PHE A 237 -21.58 22.70 0.63
C PHE A 237 -22.11 21.77 1.73
N LYS A 238 -22.95 20.81 1.35
CA LYS A 238 -23.39 19.73 2.22
C LYS A 238 -22.48 18.53 2.06
N LEU A 239 -21.72 18.16 3.10
CA LEU A 239 -20.86 16.98 3.07
C LEU A 239 -21.72 15.71 2.89
N LEU A 240 -21.52 15.01 1.78
CA LEU A 240 -22.17 13.72 1.49
C LEU A 240 -21.32 12.55 1.97
N LYS A 241 -20.00 12.64 1.79
CA LYS A 241 -19.08 11.54 2.12
C LYS A 241 -17.69 12.04 2.48
N ASP A 242 -17.15 11.50 3.56
CA ASP A 242 -15.78 11.71 4.01
C ASP A 242 -15.04 10.37 4.03
N PHE A 243 -14.13 10.17 3.07
CA PHE A 243 -13.34 8.94 2.97
C PHE A 243 -12.22 8.87 4.01
N GLN A 244 -11.79 9.99 4.59
CA GLN A 244 -10.84 9.97 5.69
C GLN A 244 -11.49 9.44 6.97
N GLN A 245 -12.71 9.89 7.28
CA GLN A 245 -13.48 9.35 8.40
C GLN A 245 -13.76 7.85 8.20
N ILE A 246 -14.15 7.43 6.98
CA ILE A 246 -14.36 6.01 6.68
C ILE A 246 -13.07 5.21 6.85
N SER A 247 -11.92 5.74 6.38
CA SER A 247 -10.63 5.10 6.56
C SER A 247 -10.26 4.93 8.04
N GLN A 248 -10.55 5.93 8.88
CA GLN A 248 -10.36 5.84 10.32
C GLN A 248 -11.25 4.78 10.98
N GLN A 249 -12.46 4.55 10.43
CA GLN A 249 -13.39 3.53 10.92
C GLN A 249 -13.01 2.11 10.46
N GLN A 250 -12.59 1.94 9.20
CA GLN A 250 -12.14 0.63 8.67
C GLN A 250 -10.78 0.21 9.25
N GLY A 251 -9.87 1.18 9.46
CA GLY A 251 -8.65 1.08 10.24
C GLY A 251 -7.51 0.22 9.66
N CYS A 252 -7.81 -0.90 8.99
CA CYS A 252 -6.83 -1.82 8.42
C CYS A 252 -6.42 -1.38 6.99
N SER A 253 -5.16 -0.99 6.81
CA SER A 253 -4.60 -0.55 5.53
C SER A 253 -3.63 -1.54 4.89
N GLY A 254 -3.28 -2.63 5.60
CA GLY A 254 -2.36 -3.67 5.12
C GLY A 254 -3.05 -5.02 4.97
N PHE A 255 -2.58 -5.79 3.99
CA PHE A 255 -3.09 -7.10 3.63
C PHE A 255 -1.93 -8.06 3.32
N ASP A 256 -0.77 -7.85 3.91
CA ASP A 256 0.45 -8.60 3.57
C ASP A 256 0.56 -9.93 4.32
N ARG A 257 0.07 -10.00 5.56
CA ARG A 257 0.25 -11.14 6.48
C ARG A 257 -1.06 -11.48 7.16
N ILE A 258 -1.38 -12.76 7.15
CA ILE A 258 -2.52 -13.31 7.88
C ILE A 258 -2.13 -14.53 8.69
N VAL A 259 -2.77 -14.69 9.84
CA VAL A 259 -2.71 -15.91 10.66
C VAL A 259 -4.13 -16.27 11.07
N ALA A 260 -4.51 -17.54 10.95
CA ALA A 260 -5.83 -18.03 11.35
C ALA A 260 -5.76 -18.76 12.69
N ASP A 261 -6.71 -18.49 13.58
CA ASP A 261 -6.95 -19.30 14.76
C ASP A 261 -7.78 -20.53 14.37
N ARG A 262 -7.11 -21.68 14.34
CA ARG A 262 -7.74 -22.97 13.96
C ARG A 262 -8.86 -23.40 14.90
N ALA A 263 -8.93 -22.87 16.12
CA ALA A 263 -10.00 -23.21 17.04
C ALA A 263 -11.29 -22.41 16.82
N THR A 264 -11.21 -21.21 16.23
CA THR A 264 -12.33 -20.26 16.17
C THR A 264 -12.67 -19.75 14.77
N ASP A 265 -11.84 -20.05 13.76
CA ASP A 265 -11.91 -19.47 12.42
C ASP A 265 -11.67 -17.93 12.39
N ALA A 266 -11.23 -17.34 13.49
CA ALA A 266 -10.80 -15.94 13.50
C ALA A 266 -9.51 -15.76 12.69
N VAL A 267 -9.39 -14.66 11.95
CA VAL A 267 -8.20 -14.31 11.16
C VAL A 267 -7.62 -13.01 11.65
N TYR A 268 -6.31 -12.99 11.81
CA TYR A 268 -5.54 -11.84 12.27
C TYR A 268 -4.69 -11.30 11.13
N VAL A 269 -4.79 -10.00 10.86
CA VAL A 269 -4.32 -9.34 9.65
C VAL A 269 -3.34 -8.24 10.03
N GLY A 270 -2.15 -8.26 9.46
CA GLY A 270 -1.13 -7.23 9.68
C GLY A 270 -1.35 -5.98 8.82
N ASP A 271 -1.05 -4.80 9.36
CA ASP A 271 -1.14 -3.51 8.64
C ASP A 271 0.16 -3.08 7.94
N ASN A 272 1.10 -4.01 7.70
CA ASN A 272 2.50 -3.79 7.29
C ASN A 272 3.37 -3.04 8.31
N HIS A 273 2.82 -2.51 9.41
CA HIS A 273 3.54 -1.76 10.44
C HIS A 273 3.62 -2.53 11.75
N SER A 274 2.82 -2.13 12.74
CA SER A 274 2.90 -2.69 14.09
C SER A 274 1.51 -2.93 14.67
N THR A 275 0.49 -3.05 13.82
CA THR A 275 -0.88 -3.30 14.24
C THR A 275 -1.38 -4.59 13.60
N PHE A 276 -2.13 -5.34 14.38
CA PHE A 276 -2.93 -6.47 13.89
C PHE A 276 -4.42 -6.21 14.08
N TRP A 277 -5.21 -6.75 13.17
CA TRP A 277 -6.66 -6.61 13.12
C TRP A 277 -7.31 -7.99 13.08
N GLU A 278 -8.30 -8.23 13.92
CA GLU A 278 -9.07 -9.46 13.94
C GLU A 278 -10.29 -9.37 13.04
N VAL A 279 -10.58 -10.44 12.32
CA VAL A 279 -11.84 -10.71 11.64
C VAL A 279 -12.37 -12.05 12.15
N SER A 280 -13.45 -12.03 12.93
CA SER A 280 -14.04 -13.24 13.53
C SER A 280 -15.53 -13.43 13.24
N ASP A 281 -16.30 -12.34 13.05
CA ASP A 281 -17.69 -12.44 12.58
C ASP A 281 -17.76 -12.43 11.05
N TRP A 282 -17.73 -13.62 10.45
CA TRP A 282 -17.83 -13.76 9.00
C TRP A 282 -19.23 -13.47 8.40
N LYS A 283 -20.26 -13.30 9.23
CA LYS A 283 -21.59 -12.87 8.73
C LYS A 283 -21.65 -11.36 8.53
N ASN A 284 -20.88 -10.63 9.34
CA ASN A 284 -20.69 -9.19 9.22
C ASN A 284 -19.21 -8.85 9.43
N PRO A 285 -18.34 -9.13 8.43
CA PRO A 285 -16.90 -9.02 8.61
C PRO A 285 -16.49 -7.58 8.89
N GLN A 286 -15.81 -7.37 10.01
CA GLN A 286 -15.22 -6.09 10.42
C GLN A 286 -13.77 -6.32 10.86
N PHE A 287 -12.91 -5.32 10.64
CA PHE A 287 -11.56 -5.32 11.17
C PHE A 287 -11.56 -4.73 12.58
N VAL A 288 -11.33 -5.57 13.58
CA VAL A 288 -11.24 -5.15 14.98
C VAL A 288 -9.78 -5.02 15.38
N LYS A 289 -9.32 -3.79 15.69
CA LYS A 289 -7.93 -3.54 16.07
C LYS A 289 -7.57 -4.30 17.35
N LEU A 290 -6.48 -5.06 17.32
CA LEU A 290 -5.93 -5.64 18.53
C LEU A 290 -5.18 -4.58 19.37
N PRO A 291 -5.34 -4.58 20.70
CA PRO A 291 -4.67 -3.64 21.61
C PRO A 291 -3.22 -4.05 21.93
N ILE A 292 -2.51 -4.58 20.93
CA ILE A 292 -1.09 -4.98 21.04
C ILE A 292 -0.29 -4.37 19.90
N LYS A 293 0.99 -4.11 20.14
CA LYS A 293 1.93 -3.68 19.12
C LYS A 293 2.71 -4.90 18.60
N ALA A 294 2.55 -5.24 17.33
CA ALA A 294 3.19 -6.41 16.73
C ALA A 294 3.48 -6.20 15.22
N ALA A 295 4.71 -6.50 14.79
CA ALA A 295 5.06 -6.64 13.37
C ALA A 295 4.66 -8.02 12.82
N SER A 296 4.68 -9.05 13.66
CA SER A 296 4.15 -10.38 13.34
C SER A 296 3.61 -11.08 14.57
N VAL A 297 2.70 -12.03 14.35
CA VAL A 297 2.07 -12.82 15.40
C VAL A 297 2.09 -14.31 15.07
N ALA A 298 2.00 -15.15 16.10
CA ALA A 298 1.72 -16.58 15.99
C ALA A 298 0.67 -16.97 17.04
N ILE A 299 -0.15 -17.97 16.72
CA ILE A 299 -1.30 -18.36 17.55
C ILE A 299 -1.12 -19.77 18.08
N ASP A 300 -1.10 -19.90 19.41
CA ASP A 300 -1.27 -21.18 20.08
C ASP A 300 -2.76 -21.39 20.34
N ALA A 301 -3.43 -22.01 19.37
CA ALA A 301 -4.86 -22.27 19.42
C ALA A 301 -5.26 -23.18 20.61
N ARG A 302 -4.33 -23.98 21.14
CA ARG A 302 -4.58 -24.96 22.21
C ARG A 302 -4.38 -24.33 23.59
N GLY A 303 -3.27 -23.63 23.78
CA GLY A 303 -2.96 -22.89 25.00
C GLY A 303 -3.70 -21.56 25.13
N ARG A 304 -4.38 -21.12 24.06
CA ARG A 304 -5.03 -19.81 23.94
C ARG A 304 -4.07 -18.67 24.21
N TYR A 305 -2.89 -18.74 23.58
CA TYR A 305 -1.90 -17.67 23.63
C TYR A 305 -1.68 -17.05 22.25
N LEU A 306 -1.49 -15.74 22.26
CA LEU A 306 -0.96 -14.97 21.14
C LEU A 306 0.48 -14.62 21.44
N TYR A 307 1.36 -14.96 20.52
CA TYR A 307 2.75 -14.53 20.54
C TYR A 307 2.92 -13.37 19.58
N ALA A 308 3.50 -12.28 20.04
CA ALA A 308 3.68 -11.04 19.29
C ALA A 308 5.15 -10.65 19.24
N ASN A 309 5.68 -10.54 18.04
CA ASN A 309 6.96 -9.90 17.80
C ASN A 309 6.73 -8.40 17.64
N PRO A 310 7.16 -7.54 18.58
CA PRO A 310 6.84 -6.11 18.57
C PRO A 310 7.49 -5.33 17.41
N GLY A 311 8.41 -5.94 16.67
CA GLY A 311 9.13 -5.27 15.57
C GLY A 311 10.18 -4.28 16.06
N GLY A 312 10.48 -3.30 15.21
CA GLY A 312 11.36 -2.20 15.57
C GLY A 312 12.72 -2.19 14.87
N SER A 313 13.44 -1.08 15.03
CA SER A 313 14.75 -0.88 14.39
C SER A 313 15.79 -1.87 14.93
N VAL A 314 16.86 -2.13 14.17
CA VAL A 314 17.97 -3.02 14.57
C VAL A 314 18.64 -2.65 15.91
N TRP A 315 18.37 -1.45 16.42
CA TRP A 315 18.89 -0.95 17.69
C TRP A 315 18.05 -1.34 18.92
N GLN A 316 16.82 -1.80 18.73
CA GLN A 316 15.91 -2.19 19.83
C GLN A 316 16.06 -3.67 20.20
N LYS A 317 16.24 -4.03 21.48
CA LYS A 317 16.43 -5.44 21.89
C LYS A 317 15.14 -6.04 22.43
N HIS A 318 14.10 -6.15 21.61
CA HIS A 318 12.84 -6.77 22.01
C HIS A 318 12.72 -8.20 21.49
N GLY A 319 12.41 -9.13 22.40
CA GLY A 319 12.02 -10.50 22.06
C GLY A 319 10.53 -10.63 21.77
N VAL A 320 10.10 -11.84 21.44
CA VAL A 320 8.68 -12.18 21.28
C VAL A 320 7.98 -12.11 22.64
N THR A 321 6.80 -11.50 22.67
CA THR A 321 5.96 -11.37 23.86
C THR A 321 4.78 -12.33 23.79
N ARG A 322 4.36 -12.89 24.94
CA ARG A 322 3.21 -13.78 25.07
C ARG A 322 2.02 -13.06 25.70
N HIS A 323 0.83 -13.28 25.17
CA HIS A 323 -0.43 -12.66 25.63
C HIS A 323 -1.57 -13.69 25.65
N HIS A 324 -2.57 -13.47 26.51
CA HIS A 324 -3.78 -14.29 26.54
C HIS A 324 -4.67 -13.95 25.35
N LEU A 325 -4.93 -14.91 24.47
CA LEU A 325 -5.75 -14.70 23.27
C LEU A 325 -7.26 -14.68 23.59
N ASP A 326 -7.66 -15.41 24.63
CA ASP A 326 -9.05 -15.64 25.02
C ASP A 326 -9.58 -14.62 26.05
N LYS A 327 -8.76 -13.64 26.43
CA LYS A 327 -9.14 -12.60 27.40
C LYS A 327 -9.35 -11.27 26.69
N GLN A 328 -10.31 -10.51 27.20
CA GLN A 328 -10.53 -9.12 26.78
C GLN A 328 -9.23 -8.33 26.87
N ASP A 329 -8.97 -7.49 25.87
CA ASP A 329 -7.78 -6.66 25.72
C ASP A 329 -6.45 -7.39 25.56
N VAL A 330 -6.48 -8.71 25.33
CA VAL A 330 -5.30 -9.54 25.01
C VAL A 330 -4.11 -9.28 25.96
N PRO A 331 -4.31 -9.38 27.30
CA PRO A 331 -3.32 -8.96 28.28
C PRO A 331 -2.07 -9.83 28.26
N ALA A 332 -0.95 -9.25 28.70
CA ALA A 332 0.31 -9.96 28.87
C ALA A 332 0.16 -11.25 29.69
N ALA A 333 0.76 -12.33 29.20
CA ALA A 333 0.73 -13.65 29.83
C ALA A 333 2.14 -14.05 30.31
N ASN A 334 2.47 -13.65 31.55
CA ASN A 334 3.78 -13.88 32.17
C ASN A 334 4.18 -15.36 32.18
N VAL A 335 5.48 -15.61 32.09
CA VAL A 335 6.09 -16.93 32.19
C VAL A 335 6.26 -17.31 33.65
N GLY A 336 5.40 -18.20 34.17
CA GLY A 336 5.36 -18.58 35.59
C GLY A 336 5.46 -17.36 36.52
N GLU A 337 6.40 -17.41 37.46
CA GLU A 337 6.67 -16.35 38.44
C GLU A 337 7.78 -15.36 37.99
N THR A 338 8.25 -15.43 36.74
CA THR A 338 9.38 -14.59 36.25
C THR A 338 9.06 -13.10 36.18
N GLY A 339 7.79 -12.71 36.24
CA GLY A 339 7.34 -11.32 36.13
C GLY A 339 7.43 -10.72 34.72
N THR A 340 7.78 -11.51 33.70
CA THR A 340 7.87 -11.06 32.30
C THR A 340 7.10 -11.98 31.36
N ASN A 341 6.59 -11.41 30.27
CA ASN A 341 5.96 -12.14 29.17
C ASN A 341 6.85 -12.24 27.91
N VAL A 342 8.11 -11.78 27.99
CA VAL A 342 9.09 -11.89 26.89
C VAL A 342 9.68 -13.29 26.89
N VAL A 343 9.40 -14.07 25.85
CA VAL A 343 9.70 -15.52 25.80
C VAL A 343 10.96 -15.86 24.99
N THR A 344 11.47 -14.96 24.16
CA THR A 344 12.67 -15.20 23.35
C THR A 344 13.67 -14.06 23.47
N ASP A 345 14.90 -14.29 23.04
CA ASP A 345 15.78 -13.21 22.59
C ASP A 345 15.20 -12.56 21.31
N ARG A 346 15.83 -11.49 20.83
CA ARG A 346 15.40 -10.80 19.61
C ARG A 346 15.45 -11.73 18.40
N LEU A 347 14.32 -11.83 17.70
CA LEU A 347 14.23 -12.43 16.37
C LEU A 347 14.47 -11.40 15.26
N TRP A 348 14.61 -11.90 14.02
CA TRP A 348 14.81 -11.06 12.86
C TRP A 348 13.61 -10.14 12.63
N THR A 349 13.89 -8.84 12.66
CA THR A 349 12.98 -7.74 12.36
C THR A 349 13.79 -6.55 11.90
N GLU A 350 13.24 -5.78 10.97
CA GLU A 350 13.84 -4.54 10.49
C GLU A 350 12.77 -3.48 10.30
N TRP A 351 13.00 -2.29 10.85
CA TRP A 351 12.15 -1.14 10.55
C TRP A 351 12.63 -0.47 9.27
N CYS A 352 11.67 -0.14 8.40
CA CYS A 352 11.89 0.64 7.19
C CYS A 352 10.78 1.70 7.06
N PHE A 353 11.01 2.71 6.23
CA PHE A 353 10.08 3.86 6.11
C PHE A 353 8.64 3.46 5.74
N THR A 354 8.47 2.31 5.09
CA THR A 354 7.19 1.78 4.61
C THR A 354 6.60 0.66 5.49
N GLY A 355 7.20 0.34 6.65
CA GLY A 355 6.65 -0.68 7.56
C GLY A 355 7.64 -1.33 8.54
N ASN A 356 7.26 -2.48 9.11
CA ASN A 356 8.21 -3.39 9.77
C ASN A 356 8.33 -4.70 9.00
N SER A 357 9.54 -5.03 8.60
CA SER A 357 9.88 -6.30 8.00
C SER A 357 10.10 -7.35 9.09
N ASP A 358 9.66 -8.58 8.82
CA ASP A 358 10.02 -9.75 9.61
C ASP A 358 10.14 -10.98 8.70
N ILE A 359 10.78 -12.03 9.22
CA ILE A 359 10.98 -13.31 8.50
C ILE A 359 10.00 -14.38 8.98
N GLY A 360 9.10 -14.06 9.90
CA GLY A 360 8.16 -14.99 10.52
C GLY A 360 8.77 -15.80 11.65
N PHE A 361 7.89 -16.26 12.52
CA PHE A 361 8.14 -17.23 13.58
C PHE A 361 6.83 -17.99 13.79
N ASP A 362 6.88 -19.16 14.43
CA ASP A 362 5.67 -19.92 14.70
C ASP A 362 5.76 -20.69 16.02
N VAL A 363 4.59 -21.09 16.52
CA VAL A 363 4.44 -21.88 17.74
C VAL A 363 4.16 -23.33 17.43
N ALA A 364 4.95 -24.20 18.05
CA ALA A 364 4.84 -25.63 17.88
C ALA A 364 3.62 -26.20 18.61
N PRO A 365 3.14 -27.39 18.21
CA PRO A 365 2.09 -28.15 18.91
C PRO A 365 2.25 -28.34 20.43
N THR A 366 3.48 -28.19 20.94
CA THR A 366 3.88 -28.31 22.34
C THR A 366 3.93 -26.98 23.10
N GLY A 367 3.74 -25.84 22.41
CA GLY A 367 3.85 -24.48 22.98
C GLY A 367 5.26 -23.87 22.88
N ASP A 368 6.21 -24.58 22.28
CA ASP A 368 7.56 -24.10 21.98
C ASP A 368 7.54 -23.14 20.78
N LEU A 369 8.58 -22.32 20.59
CA LEU A 369 8.65 -21.39 19.46
C LEU A 369 9.84 -21.68 18.55
N ALA A 370 9.70 -21.41 17.25
CA ALA A 370 10.84 -21.35 16.35
C ALA A 370 10.84 -20.05 15.55
N GLY A 371 12.02 -19.50 15.31
CA GLY A 371 12.20 -18.27 14.55
C GLY A 371 13.67 -18.03 14.18
N LEU A 372 13.90 -17.12 13.24
CA LEU A 372 15.25 -16.78 12.81
C LEU A 372 15.81 -15.58 13.58
N ASP A 373 17.10 -15.59 13.87
CA ASP A 373 17.81 -14.42 14.38
C ASP A 373 18.27 -13.47 13.27
N GLN A 374 18.88 -12.35 13.67
CA GLN A 374 19.37 -11.31 12.75
C GLN A 374 20.43 -11.79 11.75
N ARG A 375 21.04 -12.97 11.96
CA ARG A 375 22.02 -13.58 11.06
C ARG A 375 21.42 -14.67 10.18
N GLY A 376 20.10 -14.91 10.26
CA GLY A 376 19.45 -16.00 9.52
C GLY A 376 19.70 -17.38 10.12
N ARG A 377 20.05 -17.47 11.40
CA ARG A 377 20.16 -18.75 12.11
C ARG A 377 18.82 -19.10 12.73
N LEU A 378 18.39 -20.34 12.52
CA LEU A 378 17.13 -20.87 13.02
C LEU A 378 17.27 -21.31 14.47
N HIS A 379 16.47 -20.73 15.36
CA HIS A 379 16.43 -21.09 16.78
C HIS A 379 15.11 -21.78 17.13
N PHE A 380 15.20 -22.77 18.01
CA PHE A 380 14.06 -23.38 18.69
C PHE A 380 14.12 -23.05 20.18
N PHE A 381 13.10 -22.37 20.68
CA PHE A 381 12.97 -21.90 22.06
C PHE A 381 12.05 -22.84 22.82
N GLN A 382 12.60 -23.56 23.79
CA GLN A 382 11.87 -24.56 24.55
C GLN A 382 11.07 -23.91 25.68
N SER A 383 9.76 -24.04 25.62
CA SER A 383 8.83 -23.48 26.59
C SER A 383 9.07 -24.02 28.01
N THR A 384 9.05 -23.10 28.97
CA THR A 384 9.21 -23.40 30.40
C THR A 384 8.53 -22.32 31.21
N GLN A 385 8.06 -22.65 32.41
CA GLN A 385 7.50 -21.68 33.37
C GLN A 385 8.56 -21.15 34.34
N ARG A 386 9.80 -21.67 34.28
CA ARG A 386 10.84 -21.38 35.29
C ARG A 386 11.74 -20.21 34.94
N GLN A 387 11.90 -19.89 33.66
CA GLN A 387 12.80 -18.82 33.20
C GLN A 387 12.28 -18.16 31.93
N ALA A 388 12.68 -16.90 31.74
CA ALA A 388 12.41 -16.10 30.57
C ALA A 388 13.63 -15.17 30.35
N PRO A 389 14.17 -15.04 29.11
CA PRO A 389 13.79 -15.77 27.90
C PRO A 389 13.91 -17.29 28.02
N TRP A 390 13.18 -18.02 27.19
CA TRP A 390 13.24 -19.47 27.13
C TRP A 390 14.60 -19.94 26.61
N PRO A 391 15.11 -21.09 27.09
CA PRO A 391 16.35 -21.66 26.56
C PRO A 391 16.19 -22.00 25.08
N SER A 392 17.20 -21.67 24.27
CA SER A 392 17.19 -21.91 22.83
C SER A 392 18.26 -22.90 22.37
N ILE A 393 17.96 -23.59 21.27
CA ILE A 393 18.91 -24.42 20.52
C ILE A 393 18.93 -23.90 19.09
N GLU A 394 20.13 -23.67 18.54
CA GLU A 394 20.31 -23.38 17.13
C GLU A 394 20.12 -24.69 16.33
N LEU A 395 19.12 -24.73 15.45
CA LEU A 395 18.77 -25.92 14.68
C LEU A 395 19.48 -26.00 13.33
N ALA A 396 19.68 -24.85 12.68
CA ALA A 396 20.33 -24.77 11.37
C ALA A 396 20.82 -23.34 11.09
N ASP A 397 21.92 -23.21 10.36
CA ASP A 397 22.30 -21.97 9.68
C ASP A 397 21.73 -22.02 8.26
N VAL A 398 20.69 -21.23 8.01
CA VAL A 398 19.97 -21.23 6.73
C VAL A 398 20.61 -20.27 5.71
N ASN A 399 21.75 -19.64 6.06
CA ASN A 399 22.51 -18.63 5.32
C ASN A 399 21.67 -17.41 4.87
N ALA A 400 22.12 -16.22 5.25
CA ALA A 400 21.43 -14.94 5.13
C ALA A 400 21.28 -14.38 3.70
N SER A 401 21.00 -15.20 2.68
CA SER A 401 20.54 -14.70 1.36
C SER A 401 19.06 -14.25 1.41
N ARG A 402 18.78 -13.41 2.43
CA ARG A 402 17.74 -12.41 2.70
C ARG A 402 16.27 -12.63 2.32
N VAL A 403 15.86 -13.72 1.71
CA VAL A 403 14.44 -13.95 1.39
C VAL A 403 13.93 -15.21 2.05
N PHE A 404 12.98 -14.99 2.97
CA PHE A 404 12.37 -16.05 3.72
C PHE A 404 10.85 -15.95 3.62
N GLY A 405 10.21 -17.11 3.61
CA GLY A 405 8.81 -17.27 3.29
C GLY A 405 7.96 -17.63 4.50
N CYS A 406 8.43 -17.28 5.70
CA CYS A 406 8.04 -17.70 7.04
C CYS A 406 8.49 -19.08 7.54
N VAL A 407 8.32 -19.22 8.86
CA VAL A 407 8.48 -20.44 9.65
C VAL A 407 7.08 -20.97 9.97
N LYS A 408 6.87 -22.29 9.89
CA LYS A 408 5.60 -22.95 10.22
C LYS A 408 5.78 -24.30 10.88
N PHE A 409 4.84 -24.69 11.75
CA PHE A 409 4.71 -26.05 12.26
C PHE A 409 3.46 -26.75 11.73
N ASP A 410 3.54 -28.06 11.54
CA ASP A 410 2.36 -28.93 11.42
C ASP A 410 1.97 -29.57 12.76
N ALA A 411 0.83 -30.28 12.80
CA ALA A 411 0.34 -30.93 14.01
C ALA A 411 1.25 -32.04 14.56
N ALA A 412 2.11 -32.63 13.72
CA ALA A 412 3.11 -33.62 14.12
C ALA A 412 4.37 -32.98 14.73
N GLY A 413 4.53 -31.67 14.56
CA GLY A 413 5.68 -30.91 15.05
C GLY A 413 6.82 -30.79 14.05
N ASN A 414 6.61 -31.17 12.78
CA ASN A 414 7.58 -30.87 11.74
C ASN A 414 7.67 -29.36 11.54
N LEU A 415 8.88 -28.88 11.33
CA LEU A 415 9.19 -27.47 11.14
C LEU A 415 9.46 -27.18 9.67
N TYR A 416 8.77 -26.19 9.11
CA TYR A 416 8.86 -25.78 7.72
C TYR A 416 9.40 -24.36 7.62
N ILE A 417 10.28 -24.11 6.67
CA ILE A 417 10.87 -22.79 6.44
C ILE A 417 10.86 -22.48 4.95
N GLY A 418 10.25 -21.36 4.60
CA GLY A 418 10.37 -20.79 3.27
C GLY A 418 11.73 -20.12 3.13
N CYS A 419 12.50 -20.47 2.11
CA CYS A 419 13.77 -19.83 1.82
C CYS A 419 13.97 -19.69 0.31
N ARG A 420 15.01 -18.92 -0.03
CA ARG A 420 15.49 -18.85 -1.41
C ARG A 420 16.76 -19.66 -1.55
N ASP A 421 16.71 -20.61 -2.47
CA ASP A 421 17.85 -21.36 -2.97
C ASP A 421 17.66 -21.53 -4.48
N GLY A 422 18.53 -20.88 -5.26
CA GLY A 422 18.45 -20.83 -6.72
C GLY A 422 17.41 -19.85 -7.30
N LYS A 423 17.08 -20.06 -8.58
CA LYS A 423 16.06 -19.33 -9.33
C LYS A 423 14.72 -20.08 -9.27
N PRO A 424 13.57 -19.38 -9.42
CA PRO A 424 12.29 -20.04 -9.61
C PRO A 424 12.37 -21.11 -10.72
N SER A 425 11.81 -22.29 -10.48
CA SER A 425 11.73 -23.37 -11.47
C SER A 425 10.39 -23.32 -12.19
N ASN A 426 10.25 -23.91 -13.38
CA ASN A 426 8.94 -24.05 -14.06
C ASN A 426 8.13 -22.74 -14.26
N VAL A 427 8.81 -21.59 -14.43
CA VAL A 427 8.14 -20.32 -14.76
C VAL A 427 7.53 -20.44 -16.17
N PRO A 428 6.23 -20.14 -16.36
CA PRO A 428 5.64 -20.15 -17.70
C PRO A 428 6.40 -19.23 -18.67
N PRO A 429 6.65 -19.64 -19.92
CA PRO A 429 7.48 -18.87 -20.87
C PRO A 429 7.03 -17.41 -21.07
N VAL A 430 5.73 -17.14 -20.96
CA VAL A 430 5.17 -15.78 -21.05
C VAL A 430 5.72 -14.82 -19.98
N PHE A 431 6.19 -15.36 -18.86
CA PHE A 431 6.79 -14.60 -17.77
C PHE A 431 8.32 -14.67 -17.77
N ALA A 432 8.97 -15.27 -18.77
CA ALA A 432 10.44 -15.45 -18.76
C ALA A 432 11.21 -14.12 -18.60
N ASP A 433 10.68 -13.04 -19.19
CA ASP A 433 11.25 -11.68 -19.09
C ASP A 433 10.65 -10.84 -17.95
N ASP A 434 9.67 -11.38 -17.21
CA ASP A 434 9.07 -10.66 -16.10
C ASP A 434 10.11 -10.41 -15.01
N ARG A 435 10.15 -9.18 -14.50
CA ARG A 435 11.12 -8.80 -13.47
C ARG A 435 11.00 -9.61 -12.18
N PHE A 436 9.91 -10.34 -11.95
CA PHE A 436 9.69 -11.24 -10.80
C PHE A 436 10.14 -12.67 -11.10
N ALA A 437 10.12 -13.08 -12.36
CA ALA A 437 10.63 -14.37 -12.83
C ALA A 437 12.14 -14.37 -13.05
N ASN A 438 12.68 -13.27 -13.57
CA ASN A 438 14.08 -13.14 -13.99
C ASN A 438 14.99 -12.57 -12.88
N GLN A 439 14.60 -12.69 -11.61
CA GLN A 439 15.26 -11.95 -10.54
C GLN A 439 16.67 -12.46 -10.20
N ASP A 440 17.68 -11.84 -10.78
CA ASP A 440 19.02 -11.73 -10.20
C ASP A 440 19.03 -10.80 -8.95
N SER A 441 17.91 -10.12 -8.64
CA SER A 441 17.74 -9.18 -7.52
C SER A 441 17.41 -9.79 -6.15
N GLY A 442 17.25 -11.12 -6.05
CA GLY A 442 17.10 -11.82 -4.76
C GLY A 442 15.75 -11.61 -4.05
N SER A 443 14.60 -11.88 -4.67
CA SER A 443 13.27 -11.81 -4.01
C SER A 443 12.31 -12.92 -4.42
N GLY A 444 11.34 -13.22 -3.56
CA GLY A 444 10.56 -14.46 -3.61
C GLY A 444 11.28 -15.67 -3.01
N CYS A 445 10.51 -16.67 -2.61
CA CYS A 445 11.02 -17.92 -2.06
C CYS A 445 10.88 -19.04 -3.09
N THR A 446 11.97 -19.79 -3.28
CA THR A 446 12.05 -20.86 -4.27
C THR A 446 11.97 -22.24 -3.64
N LYS A 447 12.10 -22.32 -2.31
CA LYS A 447 12.07 -23.57 -1.56
C LYS A 447 11.22 -23.45 -0.30
N ILE A 448 10.62 -24.58 0.09
CA ILE A 448 10.21 -24.83 1.47
C ILE A 448 11.04 -26.01 1.98
N VAL A 449 11.73 -25.82 3.10
CA VAL A 449 12.59 -26.83 3.73
C VAL A 449 11.90 -27.36 4.98
N LYS A 450 11.80 -28.69 5.10
CA LYS A 450 11.18 -29.39 6.22
C LYS A 450 12.22 -30.03 7.11
N TYR A 451 12.07 -29.88 8.41
CA TYR A 451 12.86 -30.57 9.44
C TYR A 451 11.93 -31.42 10.31
N ALA A 452 12.29 -32.70 10.45
CA ALA A 452 11.59 -33.61 11.36
C ALA A 452 12.03 -33.35 12.82
N PRO A 453 11.13 -33.54 13.81
CA PRO A 453 11.49 -33.50 15.23
C PRO A 453 12.63 -34.48 15.54
N THR A 454 13.58 -34.07 16.38
CA THR A 454 14.66 -34.93 16.90
C THR A 454 14.34 -35.53 18.27
N GLY A 455 13.24 -35.09 18.89
CA GLY A 455 12.67 -35.65 20.11
C GLY A 455 11.20 -36.00 19.93
N SER A 456 10.39 -35.84 20.98
CA SER A 456 9.00 -36.31 20.98
C SER A 456 8.04 -35.33 21.67
N ARG A 457 6.75 -35.44 21.34
CA ARG A 457 5.70 -34.63 21.96
C ARG A 457 5.45 -35.05 23.42
N GLU A 458 5.55 -36.33 23.72
CA GLU A 458 5.36 -36.90 25.07
C GLU A 458 6.41 -36.34 26.04
N SER A 459 7.65 -36.21 25.58
CA SER A 459 8.74 -35.60 26.36
C SER A 459 8.67 -34.07 26.42
N ARG A 460 7.71 -33.45 25.71
CA ARG A 460 7.61 -31.99 25.48
C ARG A 460 8.94 -31.38 25.04
N ARG A 461 9.66 -32.11 24.19
CA ARG A 461 10.96 -31.72 23.61
C ARG A 461 10.97 -32.13 22.14
N LEU A 462 10.32 -31.35 21.29
CA LEU A 462 10.25 -31.65 19.85
C LEU A 462 11.63 -31.66 19.19
N PHE A 463 12.47 -30.68 19.54
CA PHE A 463 13.86 -30.60 19.08
C PHE A 463 14.80 -30.64 20.28
N ALA A 464 15.16 -31.86 20.71
CA ALA A 464 16.12 -32.05 21.80
C ALA A 464 17.58 -31.80 21.35
N ALA A 465 17.84 -31.86 20.04
CA ALA A 465 19.10 -31.55 19.39
C ALA A 465 18.84 -30.99 17.98
N ALA A 466 19.84 -30.35 17.38
CA ALA A 466 19.78 -29.93 15.98
C ALA A 466 19.59 -31.15 15.05
N PRO A 467 18.67 -31.09 14.06
CA PRO A 467 18.55 -32.12 13.04
C PRO A 467 19.83 -32.16 12.18
N GLN A 468 20.26 -33.35 11.76
CA GLN A 468 21.48 -33.52 10.95
C GLN A 468 21.31 -32.97 9.53
N ALA A 469 20.09 -33.03 9.00
CA ALA A 469 19.74 -32.55 7.66
C ALA A 469 18.22 -32.29 7.58
N PRO A 470 17.75 -31.53 6.58
CA PRO A 470 16.34 -31.48 6.23
C PRO A 470 15.76 -32.88 5.94
N SER A 471 14.51 -33.11 6.32
CA SER A 471 13.78 -34.34 5.99
C SER A 471 13.09 -34.26 4.62
N ALA A 472 12.81 -33.05 4.12
CA ALA A 472 12.36 -32.80 2.75
C ALA A 472 12.71 -31.37 2.30
N VAL A 473 12.82 -31.19 0.98
CA VAL A 473 12.96 -29.88 0.34
C VAL A 473 11.99 -29.84 -0.84
N TYR A 474 11.10 -28.84 -0.84
CA TYR A 474 10.08 -28.67 -1.86
C TYR A 474 10.45 -27.52 -2.80
N ASP A 475 10.44 -27.78 -4.09
CA ASP A 475 10.52 -26.74 -5.13
C ASP A 475 9.19 -25.99 -5.22
N VAL A 476 9.23 -24.69 -4.96
CA VAL A 476 8.04 -23.82 -4.97
C VAL A 476 8.37 -22.49 -5.63
N ASN A 477 7.37 -21.76 -6.12
CA ASN A 477 7.56 -20.46 -6.76
C ASN A 477 6.62 -19.41 -6.16
N PHE A 478 6.72 -19.18 -4.86
CA PHE A 478 5.81 -18.24 -4.20
C PHE A 478 6.36 -16.82 -4.20
N GLY A 479 5.51 -15.89 -4.66
CA GLY A 479 5.93 -14.58 -5.13
C GLY A 479 6.15 -13.56 -4.02
N SER A 480 7.01 -12.58 -4.27
CA SER A 480 7.27 -11.44 -3.39
C SER A 480 6.99 -10.15 -4.15
N PHE A 481 6.37 -9.18 -3.47
CA PHE A 481 5.90 -7.93 -4.07
C PHE A 481 7.01 -6.93 -4.37
N ASP A 482 8.03 -6.84 -3.53
CA ASP A 482 9.10 -5.85 -3.65
C ASP A 482 10.47 -6.48 -3.35
N PRO A 483 11.42 -6.43 -4.30
CA PRO A 483 12.73 -6.96 -4.09
C PRO A 483 13.68 -6.11 -3.25
N SER A 484 13.36 -4.84 -3.08
CA SER A 484 14.20 -3.88 -2.36
C SER A 484 13.93 -3.84 -0.87
N CYS A 485 12.83 -4.45 -0.41
CA CYS A 485 12.40 -4.41 0.98
C CYS A 485 11.75 -5.73 1.42
N VAL A 486 12.25 -6.32 2.50
CA VAL A 486 11.77 -7.58 3.11
C VAL A 486 10.43 -7.45 3.85
N LEU A 487 9.74 -6.32 3.66
CA LEU A 487 8.41 -6.04 4.20
C LEU A 487 7.37 -7.04 3.73
N HIS A 488 7.36 -7.32 2.44
CA HIS A 488 6.34 -8.14 1.80
C HIS A 488 6.93 -9.51 1.48
N THR A 489 7.54 -10.12 2.50
CA THR A 489 7.95 -11.51 2.42
C THR A 489 6.69 -12.37 2.40
N PRO A 490 6.60 -13.35 1.48
CA PRO A 490 5.39 -14.14 1.38
C PRO A 490 5.26 -15.12 2.55
N ARG A 491 4.04 -15.64 2.74
CA ARG A 491 3.69 -16.53 3.85
C ARG A 491 2.89 -17.72 3.32
N PHE A 492 3.41 -18.92 3.53
CA PHE A 492 2.66 -20.17 3.34
C PHE A 492 2.06 -20.61 4.68
N ASP A 493 1.14 -21.58 4.65
CA ASP A 493 0.67 -22.27 5.85
C ASP A 493 0.65 -23.78 5.65
N VAL A 494 0.63 -24.51 6.75
CA VAL A 494 0.60 -25.97 6.76
C VAL A 494 -0.59 -26.42 7.62
N ASP A 495 -1.40 -27.34 7.10
CA ASP A 495 -2.53 -27.86 7.87
C ASP A 495 -2.15 -29.05 8.77
N ASP A 496 -3.12 -29.55 9.53
CA ASP A 496 -2.92 -30.64 10.49
C ASP A 496 -2.56 -31.98 9.82
N PHE A 497 -2.69 -32.11 8.50
CA PHE A 497 -2.27 -33.28 7.72
C PHE A 497 -0.87 -33.11 7.11
N GLY A 498 -0.22 -31.97 7.33
CA GLY A 498 1.09 -31.64 6.74
C GLY A 498 1.01 -31.21 5.28
N ARG A 499 -0.18 -30.87 4.75
CA ARG A 499 -0.31 -30.31 3.40
C ARG A 499 0.11 -28.85 3.43
N ILE A 500 0.88 -28.44 2.43
CA ILE A 500 1.46 -27.09 2.34
C ILE A 500 0.64 -26.26 1.36
N TYR A 501 0.27 -25.05 1.77
CA TYR A 501 -0.52 -24.09 1.00
C TYR A 501 0.30 -22.83 0.80
N TYR A 502 0.66 -22.50 -0.44
CA TYR A 502 1.51 -21.35 -0.74
C TYR A 502 0.93 -20.47 -1.86
N PRO A 503 1.01 -19.13 -1.72
CA PRO A 503 0.56 -18.21 -2.75
C PRO A 503 1.56 -18.15 -3.92
N THR A 504 1.20 -17.59 -5.07
CA THR A 504 2.11 -17.34 -6.19
C THR A 504 1.71 -16.01 -6.81
N SER A 505 2.63 -15.05 -6.88
CA SER A 505 2.31 -13.68 -7.32
C SER A 505 2.56 -13.45 -8.82
N ILE A 506 3.51 -14.16 -9.43
CA ILE A 506 3.79 -14.09 -10.89
C ILE A 506 2.59 -14.60 -11.68
N GLU A 507 2.09 -15.76 -11.27
CA GLU A 507 0.85 -16.35 -11.76
C GLU A 507 -0.15 -16.37 -10.61
N PRO A 508 -0.98 -15.30 -10.43
CA PRO A 508 -1.82 -15.10 -9.26
C PRO A 508 -2.66 -16.31 -8.90
N SER A 509 -2.18 -17.08 -7.91
CA SER A 509 -2.79 -18.35 -7.53
C SER A 509 -2.37 -18.78 -6.13
N VAL A 510 -3.04 -19.79 -5.61
CA VAL A 510 -2.62 -20.56 -4.43
C VAL A 510 -2.49 -22.01 -4.86
N THR A 511 -1.37 -22.64 -4.49
CA THR A 511 -1.10 -24.05 -4.75
C THR A 511 -1.06 -24.82 -3.44
N ILE A 512 -1.63 -26.02 -3.46
CA ILE A 512 -1.67 -26.97 -2.36
C ILE A 512 -0.87 -28.20 -2.77
N ILE A 513 0.11 -28.60 -1.96
CA ILE A 513 0.91 -29.81 -2.17
C ILE A 513 0.80 -30.77 -0.98
N ASP A 514 0.96 -32.07 -1.26
CA ASP A 514 1.05 -33.09 -0.23
C ASP A 514 2.45 -33.16 0.42
N ASN A 515 2.63 -34.05 1.40
CA ASN A 515 3.91 -34.24 2.09
C ASN A 515 5.04 -34.74 1.17
N ALA A 516 4.73 -35.32 0.01
CA ALA A 516 5.71 -35.76 -0.99
C ALA A 516 6.00 -34.68 -2.05
N GLY A 517 5.33 -33.53 -1.98
CA GLY A 517 5.48 -32.42 -2.92
C GLY A 517 4.59 -32.53 -4.17
N ASN A 518 3.65 -33.47 -4.21
CA ASN A 518 2.73 -33.58 -5.34
C ASN A 518 1.63 -32.51 -5.25
N PRO A 519 1.32 -31.80 -6.35
CA PRO A 519 0.18 -30.88 -6.40
C PRO A 519 -1.14 -31.61 -6.14
N ILE A 520 -1.91 -31.10 -5.17
CA ILE A 520 -3.28 -31.55 -4.86
C ILE A 520 -4.28 -30.70 -5.64
N LEU A 521 -4.13 -29.37 -5.53
CA LEU A 521 -5.02 -28.39 -6.14
C LEU A 521 -4.25 -27.09 -6.37
N ARG A 522 -4.61 -26.40 -7.43
CA ARG A 522 -4.24 -25.01 -7.67
C ARG A 522 -5.48 -24.25 -8.08
N PHE A 523 -5.65 -23.05 -7.53
CA PHE A 523 -6.74 -22.14 -7.89
C PHE A 523 -6.24 -20.71 -7.98
N GLY A 524 -6.97 -19.90 -8.74
CA GLY A 524 -6.75 -18.47 -8.87
C GLY A 524 -6.42 -18.05 -10.30
N THR A 525 -6.80 -16.81 -10.61
CA THR A 525 -6.47 -16.10 -11.84
C THR A 525 -6.21 -14.63 -11.53
N TRP A 526 -5.56 -13.91 -12.43
CA TRP A 526 -5.49 -12.47 -12.32
C TRP A 526 -6.90 -11.86 -12.28
N GLY A 527 -7.12 -10.93 -11.35
CA GLY A 527 -8.31 -10.10 -11.28
C GLY A 527 -8.06 -8.87 -10.40
N ASN A 528 -8.83 -7.81 -10.62
CA ASN A 528 -8.71 -6.55 -9.89
C ASN A 528 -9.86 -6.39 -8.86
N ARG A 529 -9.99 -5.22 -8.24
CA ARG A 529 -11.05 -4.92 -7.26
C ARG A 529 -12.46 -5.00 -7.84
N ASP A 530 -12.60 -4.84 -9.15
CA ASP A 530 -13.85 -4.94 -9.89
C ASP A 530 -14.21 -6.40 -10.26
N SER A 531 -13.26 -7.33 -10.06
CA SER A 531 -13.44 -8.77 -10.24
C SER A 531 -13.87 -9.44 -8.93
N THR A 532 -15.06 -10.02 -8.92
CA THR A 532 -15.59 -10.75 -7.75
C THR A 532 -15.75 -12.26 -7.99
N GLY A 533 -15.36 -12.76 -9.16
CA GLY A 533 -15.29 -14.20 -9.44
C GLY A 533 -16.66 -14.81 -9.73
N GLY A 534 -17.51 -14.07 -10.44
CA GLY A 534 -18.88 -14.44 -10.79
C GLY A 534 -19.90 -14.20 -9.69
N LEU A 535 -19.52 -13.57 -8.57
CA LEU A 535 -20.44 -13.18 -7.52
C LEU A 535 -21.33 -12.01 -7.96
N SER A 536 -22.45 -11.79 -7.25
CA SER A 536 -23.34 -10.67 -7.54
C SER A 536 -22.58 -9.33 -7.50
N GLY A 537 -22.70 -8.54 -8.56
CA GLY A 537 -21.99 -7.26 -8.70
C GLY A 537 -20.60 -7.36 -9.31
N ASP A 538 -20.22 -8.51 -9.89
CA ASP A 538 -18.99 -8.64 -10.68
C ASP A 538 -19.04 -7.73 -11.91
N LEU A 539 -18.13 -6.75 -11.98
CA LEU A 539 -18.01 -5.85 -13.12
C LEU A 539 -17.00 -6.38 -14.15
N VAL A 540 -16.05 -7.20 -13.71
CA VAL A 540 -15.03 -7.80 -14.56
C VAL A 540 -14.92 -9.31 -14.23
N PRO A 541 -15.79 -10.14 -14.83
CA PRO A 541 -15.78 -11.58 -14.62
C PRO A 541 -14.44 -12.23 -14.95
N THR A 542 -14.08 -13.21 -14.14
CA THR A 542 -12.83 -13.96 -14.23
C THR A 542 -13.11 -15.46 -14.35
N SER A 543 -12.13 -16.21 -14.85
CA SER A 543 -12.25 -17.64 -15.14
C SER A 543 -12.17 -18.53 -13.89
N ASP A 544 -11.67 -17.98 -12.79
CA ASP A 544 -11.48 -18.63 -11.49
C ASP A 544 -11.47 -17.53 -10.40
N ILE A 545 -11.07 -17.85 -9.16
CA ILE A 545 -10.97 -16.89 -8.06
C ILE A 545 -10.02 -15.73 -8.42
N PRO A 546 -10.50 -14.47 -8.48
CA PRO A 546 -9.65 -13.34 -8.85
C PRO A 546 -8.65 -13.00 -7.75
N LEU A 547 -7.37 -12.85 -8.13
CA LEU A 547 -6.26 -12.52 -7.26
C LEU A 547 -5.36 -11.45 -7.90
N GLY A 548 -4.85 -10.55 -7.07
CA GLY A 548 -3.93 -9.48 -7.40
C GLY A 548 -2.74 -9.47 -6.43
N LEU A 549 -1.68 -10.18 -6.81
CA LEU A 549 -0.48 -10.41 -5.99
C LEU A 549 -0.82 -10.98 -4.59
N PRO A 550 -1.35 -12.21 -4.51
CA PRO A 550 -1.54 -12.88 -3.23
C PRO A 550 -0.20 -13.06 -2.53
N ASN A 551 -0.12 -12.73 -1.24
CA ASN A 551 1.14 -12.72 -0.48
C ASN A 551 1.14 -13.64 0.74
N SER A 552 0.00 -13.85 1.39
CA SER A 552 -0.11 -14.69 2.58
C SER A 552 -1.30 -15.62 2.48
N VAL A 553 -1.10 -16.86 2.93
CA VAL A 553 -2.15 -17.87 3.08
C VAL A 553 -2.20 -18.31 4.54
N ALA A 554 -3.40 -18.56 5.05
CA ALA A 554 -3.64 -19.21 6.34
C ALA A 554 -4.74 -20.25 6.19
N VAL A 555 -4.68 -21.35 6.94
CA VAL A 555 -5.63 -22.46 6.78
C VAL A 555 -6.18 -22.96 8.12
N THR A 556 -7.49 -23.24 8.10
CA THR A 556 -8.19 -24.05 9.09
C THR A 556 -8.70 -25.33 8.42
N ASP A 557 -9.41 -26.20 9.13
CA ASP A 557 -9.93 -27.44 8.54
C ASP A 557 -10.91 -27.16 7.39
N ASP A 558 -11.76 -26.15 7.56
CA ASP A 558 -12.86 -25.86 6.63
C ASP A 558 -12.53 -24.76 5.61
N TYR A 559 -11.51 -23.92 5.86
CA TYR A 559 -11.27 -22.73 5.04
C TYR A 559 -9.80 -22.52 4.67
N ILE A 560 -9.61 -21.91 3.49
CA ILE A 560 -8.36 -21.30 3.06
C ILE A 560 -8.58 -19.79 3.07
N TYR A 561 -7.71 -19.07 3.75
CA TYR A 561 -7.70 -17.62 3.80
C TYR A 561 -6.55 -17.10 2.94
N VAL A 562 -6.80 -16.08 2.14
CA VAL A 562 -5.78 -15.47 1.26
C VAL A 562 -5.77 -13.97 1.44
N ALA A 563 -4.59 -13.42 1.70
CA ALA A 563 -4.35 -11.99 1.76
C ALA A 563 -4.00 -11.50 0.34
N ASP A 564 -4.95 -10.80 -0.27
CA ASP A 564 -4.94 -10.39 -1.68
C ASP A 564 -4.57 -8.89 -1.77
N MET A 565 -3.26 -8.61 -1.83
CA MET A 565 -2.71 -7.30 -1.47
C MET A 565 -3.16 -6.18 -2.40
N VAL A 566 -3.09 -6.36 -3.73
CA VAL A 566 -3.42 -5.28 -4.68
C VAL A 566 -4.91 -4.96 -4.64
N ASN A 567 -5.74 -5.95 -4.36
CA ASN A 567 -7.18 -5.79 -4.29
C ASN A 567 -7.66 -5.32 -2.90
N LEU A 568 -6.75 -5.17 -1.94
CA LEU A 568 -7.02 -4.72 -0.57
C LEU A 568 -8.17 -5.52 0.08
N ARG A 569 -8.08 -6.85 0.00
CA ARG A 569 -9.11 -7.75 0.53
C ARG A 569 -8.52 -9.02 1.12
N ILE A 570 -9.35 -9.69 1.92
CA ILE A 570 -9.13 -11.05 2.38
C ILE A 570 -10.19 -11.93 1.75
N LEU A 571 -9.75 -13.05 1.19
CA LEU A 571 -10.63 -14.10 0.69
C LEU A 571 -10.76 -15.18 1.76
N ARG A 572 -12.00 -15.61 2.03
CA ARG A 572 -12.31 -16.83 2.81
C ARG A 572 -12.91 -17.86 1.87
N ILE A 573 -12.15 -18.90 1.58
CA ILE A 573 -12.48 -19.91 0.56
C ILE A 573 -12.84 -21.21 1.28
N LYS A 574 -14.08 -21.67 1.09
CA LYS A 574 -14.55 -22.91 1.72
C LYS A 574 -13.96 -24.14 1.03
N LYS A 575 -13.42 -25.06 1.82
CA LYS A 575 -12.98 -26.37 1.35
C LYS A 575 -14.19 -27.30 1.26
N ASN A 576 -14.40 -27.89 0.09
CA ASN A 576 -15.36 -28.97 -0.10
C ASN A 576 -14.58 -30.25 -0.39
N PHE A 577 -14.59 -31.18 0.56
CA PHE A 577 -13.91 -32.47 0.38
C PHE A 577 -14.85 -33.46 -0.30
N ALA A 578 -14.40 -34.05 -1.41
CA ALA A 578 -15.07 -35.20 -2.02
C ALA A 578 -14.41 -36.48 -1.50
N LEU A 579 -15.21 -37.45 -1.06
CA LEU A 579 -14.73 -38.80 -0.76
C LEU A 579 -14.30 -39.46 -2.07
N ALA A 580 -13.01 -39.68 -2.25
CA ALA A 580 -12.52 -40.59 -3.28
C ALA A 580 -12.58 -42.01 -2.69
N ALA A 581 -13.28 -42.94 -3.37
CA ALA A 581 -13.24 -44.34 -3.00
C ALA A 581 -11.78 -44.82 -3.08
N SER A 582 -11.19 -45.16 -1.94
CA SER A 582 -9.85 -45.72 -1.90
C SER A 582 -9.84 -47.06 -2.62
N ALA A 583 -8.95 -47.20 -3.61
CA ALA A 583 -8.62 -48.51 -4.16
C ALA A 583 -8.16 -49.41 -3.01
N ALA A 584 -8.76 -50.59 -2.91
CA ALA A 584 -8.42 -51.59 -1.92
C ALA A 584 -6.91 -51.83 -1.90
N ALA A 585 -6.31 -51.75 -0.71
CA ALA A 585 -4.94 -52.16 -0.48
C ALA A 585 -4.74 -53.57 -1.06
N LYS A 586 -3.77 -53.72 -1.96
CA LYS A 586 -3.27 -55.02 -2.42
C LYS A 586 -2.10 -55.45 -1.56
#